data_AF-F6HCZ5-F1
#
_entry.id   AF-F6HCZ5-F1
#
_cell.length_a   1.000
_cell.length_b   1.000
_cell.length_c   1.000
_cell.angle_alpha   90.00
_cell.angle_beta   90.00
_cell.angle_gamma   90.00
#
_symmetry.space_group_name_H-M   'P 1'
#
loop_
_entity.id
_entity.type
_entity.pdbx_description
1 polymer ?
#
loop_
_entity_poly.entity_id
_entity_poly.type
_entity_poly.pdbx_seq_one_letter_code
_entity_poly.pdbx_strand_id
1 'polypeptide(L)'
;MAELHLWGLALIRIFSYKWCFRLKYICNMEGLKTNSTALAALAEYTECDIRSCLNTLQFLNKKNQTLNVFEISSQVVGQKDMSRSIFDIWKEIFQNRKMKRAKRSDNCCSGMSNGFDFLYPLISNRGDYDLILDGIHENIFQLHYHDPIMQKTVKCLNTLGISDLVHQYVMRTQQMSLNVYQPLTAISLHRLIAQVQKPIIEWPKSFMRYRTTFMEKRDILRSWHNKIAPYISRHLSIKSFVEALVSPLLHILSPPTLRPVALHLLSERERNDLAQLINAMVSYSITYKNMKSDPLHGTQLHEAASDGLSLSFDPPIADFVTFKV
;
A
#
# COMPACT_ATOMS: atom_id res chain seq x y z
N MET A 1 -5.04 21.04 8.63
CA MET A 1 -3.82 20.20 8.70
C MET A 1 -3.15 20.22 10.08
N ALA A 2 -3.07 21.38 10.77
CA ALA A 2 -2.60 21.45 12.16
C ALA A 2 -3.50 20.68 13.16
N GLU A 3 -4.82 20.72 12.97
CA GLU A 3 -5.76 19.99 13.84
C GLU A 3 -5.61 18.46 13.72
N LEU A 4 -5.50 17.88 12.52
CA LEU A 4 -5.28 16.43 12.36
C LEU A 4 -3.98 15.95 13.01
N HIS A 5 -2.93 16.79 13.01
CA HIS A 5 -1.67 16.50 13.71
C HIS A 5 -1.85 16.60 15.24
N LEU A 6 -2.67 17.52 15.73
CA LEU A 6 -3.06 17.66 17.14
C LEU A 6 -3.95 16.51 17.63
N TRP A 7 -4.92 16.06 16.82
CA TRP A 7 -5.76 14.90 17.11
C TRP A 7 -4.96 13.60 17.06
N GLY A 8 -4.03 13.45 16.11
CA GLY A 8 -3.07 12.34 16.07
C GLY A 8 -2.14 12.31 17.30
N LEU A 9 -1.56 13.46 17.67
CA LEU A 9 -0.73 13.60 18.87
C LEU A 9 -1.53 13.38 20.17
N ALA A 10 -2.80 13.80 20.21
CA ALA A 10 -3.69 13.57 21.34
C ALA A 10 -4.07 12.09 21.48
N LEU A 11 -4.40 11.41 20.38
CA LEU A 11 -4.66 9.96 20.36
C LEU A 11 -3.42 9.15 20.76
N ILE A 12 -2.24 9.54 20.28
CA ILE A 12 -0.96 8.92 20.67
C ILE A 12 -0.66 9.14 22.15
N ARG A 13 -0.87 10.36 22.69
CA ARG A 13 -0.72 10.63 24.13
C ARG A 13 -1.75 9.85 24.97
N ILE A 14 -2.98 9.71 24.47
CA ILE A 14 -4.05 8.95 25.12
C ILE A 14 -3.71 7.45 25.18
N PHE A 15 -3.19 6.91 24.08
CA PHE A 15 -2.76 5.52 24.05
C PHE A 15 -1.54 5.31 24.94
N SER A 16 -0.55 6.21 24.87
CA SER A 16 0.69 6.16 25.66
C SER A 16 0.44 6.17 27.18
N TYR A 17 -0.52 6.93 27.72
CA TYR A 17 -0.78 6.93 29.16
C TYR A 17 -1.41 5.62 29.66
N LYS A 18 -2.43 5.09 28.96
CA LYS A 18 -3.06 3.80 29.33
C LYS A 18 -2.04 2.68 29.28
N TRP A 19 -1.10 2.81 28.36
CA TRP A 19 -0.07 1.84 28.09
C TRP A 19 1.07 1.88 29.12
N CYS A 20 1.56 3.08 29.47
CA CYS A 20 2.53 3.27 30.56
C CYS A 20 1.98 2.76 31.90
N PHE A 21 0.68 2.92 32.15
CA PHE A 21 0.03 2.38 33.35
C PHE A 21 0.09 0.85 33.40
N ARG A 22 -0.20 0.18 32.28
CA ARG A 22 -0.12 -1.28 32.17
C ARG A 22 1.32 -1.80 32.28
N LEU A 23 2.30 -1.14 31.67
CA LEU A 23 3.70 -1.51 31.80
C LEU A 23 4.19 -1.36 33.24
N LYS A 24 3.81 -0.28 33.92
CA LYS A 24 4.12 -0.08 35.34
C LYS A 24 3.53 -1.18 36.23
N TYR A 25 2.31 -1.62 35.94
CA TYR A 25 1.70 -2.76 36.63
C TYR A 25 2.50 -4.05 36.44
N ILE A 26 2.91 -4.35 35.20
CA ILE A 26 3.73 -5.55 34.89
C ILE A 26 5.08 -5.47 35.59
N CYS A 27 5.77 -4.32 35.55
CA CYS A 27 7.04 -4.13 36.26
C CYS A 27 6.92 -4.33 37.78
N ASN A 28 5.85 -3.83 38.39
CA ASN A 28 5.61 -4.02 39.82
C ASN A 28 5.38 -5.49 40.18
N MET A 29 4.65 -6.24 39.34
CA MET A 29 4.42 -7.68 39.53
C MET A 29 5.70 -8.51 39.34
N GLU A 30 6.60 -8.06 38.46
CA GLU A 30 7.90 -8.73 38.20
C GLU A 30 9.05 -8.23 39.11
N GLY A 31 8.78 -7.33 40.06
CA GLY A 31 9.79 -6.82 41.00
C GLY A 31 10.79 -5.81 40.39
N LEU A 32 10.50 -5.28 39.20
CA LEU A 32 11.33 -4.31 38.50
C LEU A 32 11.10 -2.88 39.04
N LYS A 33 12.15 -2.27 39.60
CA LYS A 33 12.15 -0.85 39.96
C LYS A 33 12.32 0.01 38.71
N THR A 34 11.23 0.57 38.19
CA THR A 34 11.25 1.42 36.99
C THR A 34 10.66 2.80 37.27
N ASN A 35 11.31 3.84 36.72
CA ASN A 35 10.80 5.21 36.79
C ASN A 35 9.69 5.39 35.74
N SER A 36 8.60 6.08 36.09
CA SER A 36 7.49 6.34 35.17
C SER A 36 7.94 7.18 33.96
N THR A 37 8.93 8.06 34.15
CA THR A 37 9.57 8.82 33.06
C THR A 37 10.43 7.94 32.16
N ALA A 38 11.10 6.92 32.70
CA ALA A 38 11.89 5.97 31.92
C ALA A 38 11.00 5.03 31.10
N LEU A 39 9.85 4.62 31.65
CA LEU A 39 8.83 3.87 30.91
C LEU A 39 8.20 4.69 29.79
N ALA A 40 7.91 5.97 30.01
CA ALA A 40 7.40 6.86 28.97
C ALA A 40 8.44 7.08 27.85
N ALA A 41 9.71 7.30 28.21
CA ALA A 41 10.79 7.42 27.25
C ALA A 41 11.03 6.10 26.49
N LEU A 42 10.92 4.94 27.15
CA LEU A 42 10.98 3.64 26.48
C LEU A 42 9.80 3.46 25.50
N ALA A 43 8.59 3.85 25.91
CA ALA A 43 7.39 3.78 25.07
C ALA A 43 7.47 4.67 23.83
N GLU A 44 8.05 5.86 23.99
CA GLU A 44 8.33 6.77 22.89
C GLU A 44 9.43 6.19 21.98
N TYR A 45 10.46 5.58 22.58
CA TYR A 45 11.57 4.97 21.85
C TYR A 45 11.19 3.72 21.06
N THR A 46 10.18 2.95 21.51
CA THR A 46 9.68 1.76 20.79
C THR A 46 8.42 2.03 19.96
N GLU A 47 8.08 3.30 19.70
CA GLU A 47 6.86 3.71 18.97
C GLU A 47 5.56 3.06 19.52
N CYS A 48 5.50 2.80 20.83
CA CYS A 48 4.41 2.09 21.51
C CYS A 48 4.16 0.63 21.05
N ASP A 49 5.17 -0.08 20.50
CA ASP A 49 5.09 -1.52 20.25
C ASP A 49 5.20 -2.35 21.55
N ILE A 50 4.16 -3.14 21.82
CA ILE A 50 3.99 -3.95 23.03
C ILE A 50 5.05 -5.02 23.14
N ARG A 51 5.37 -5.70 22.03
CA ARG A 51 6.34 -6.80 22.06
C ARG A 51 7.75 -6.27 22.33
N SER A 52 8.12 -5.19 21.64
CA SER A 52 9.44 -4.57 21.77
C SER A 52 9.69 -4.01 23.17
N CYS A 53 8.68 -3.34 23.76
CA CYS A 53 8.78 -2.88 25.15
C CYS A 53 8.93 -4.01 26.16
N LEU A 54 8.11 -5.06 26.06
CA LEU A 54 8.16 -6.20 26.98
C LEU A 54 9.48 -6.98 26.85
N ASN A 55 9.97 -7.20 25.64
CA ASN A 55 11.25 -7.88 25.42
C ASN A 55 12.42 -7.10 26.03
N THR A 56 12.40 -5.77 25.91
CA THR A 56 13.41 -4.89 26.52
C THR A 56 13.36 -4.96 28.04
N LEU A 57 12.16 -4.88 28.62
CA LEU A 57 11.97 -5.00 30.07
C LEU A 57 12.41 -6.37 30.59
N GLN A 58 12.05 -7.45 29.90
CA GLN A 58 12.46 -8.82 30.23
C GLN A 58 13.99 -8.97 30.18
N PHE A 59 14.65 -8.37 29.20
CA PHE A 59 16.10 -8.38 29.09
C PHE A 59 16.77 -7.65 30.26
N LEU A 60 16.26 -6.48 30.62
CA LEU A 60 16.79 -5.69 31.74
C LEU A 60 16.58 -6.40 33.09
N ASN A 61 15.43 -7.08 33.24
CA ASN A 61 15.17 -7.92 34.41
C ASN A 61 16.19 -9.05 34.53
N LYS A 62 16.44 -9.80 33.44
CA LYS A 62 17.45 -10.87 33.43
C LYS A 62 18.87 -10.39 33.70
N LYS A 63 19.19 -9.13 33.38
CA LYS A 63 20.49 -8.52 33.66
C LYS A 63 20.58 -7.83 35.03
N ASN A 64 19.51 -7.82 35.83
CA ASN A 64 19.40 -7.05 37.08
C ASN A 64 19.75 -5.56 36.92
N GLN A 65 19.44 -4.97 35.75
CA GLN A 65 19.70 -3.56 35.46
C GLN A 65 18.44 -2.73 35.65
N THR A 66 18.57 -1.58 36.31
CA THR A 66 17.46 -0.61 36.44
C THR A 66 17.37 0.27 35.20
N LEU A 67 16.14 0.49 34.71
CA LEU A 67 15.88 1.39 33.59
C LEU A 67 16.31 2.83 33.93
N ASN A 68 17.34 3.32 33.26
CA ASN A 68 17.81 4.71 33.41
C ASN A 68 17.52 5.50 32.15
N VAL A 69 16.94 6.70 32.29
CA VAL A 69 16.52 7.57 31.19
C VAL A 69 17.69 7.93 30.26
N PHE A 70 18.89 8.07 30.80
CA PHE A 70 20.09 8.46 30.06
C PHE A 70 20.75 7.32 29.26
N GLU A 71 20.44 6.06 29.57
CA GLU A 71 21.04 4.87 28.95
C GLU A 71 20.03 4.07 28.11
N ILE A 72 18.83 4.60 27.86
CA ILE A 72 17.78 3.89 27.13
C ILE A 72 18.28 3.37 25.78
N SER A 73 19.07 4.16 25.04
CA SER A 73 19.62 3.75 23.73
C SER A 73 20.58 2.55 23.79
N SER A 74 21.30 2.35 24.91
CA SER A 74 22.21 1.20 25.09
C SER A 74 21.56 0.02 25.81
N GLN A 75 20.48 0.28 26.56
CA GLN A 75 19.73 -0.71 27.34
C GLN A 75 18.65 -1.43 26.53
N VAL A 76 18.22 -0.87 25.38
CA VAL A 76 17.21 -1.49 24.52
C VAL A 76 17.86 -2.59 23.66
N VAL A 77 17.38 -3.82 23.83
CA VAL A 77 17.91 -5.00 23.14
C VAL A 77 16.96 -5.46 22.03
N GLY A 78 17.55 -5.77 20.87
CA GLY A 78 16.82 -6.04 19.63
C GLY A 78 16.83 -4.87 18.62
N GLN A 79 17.52 -3.77 18.94
CA GLN A 79 17.57 -2.54 18.12
C GLN A 79 18.59 -2.58 16.97
N LYS A 80 18.83 -3.73 16.36
CA LYS A 80 19.65 -3.74 15.13
C LYS A 80 18.93 -3.06 13.96
N ASP A 81 17.60 -2.92 14.05
CA ASP A 81 16.74 -2.59 12.92
C ASP A 81 15.96 -1.27 13.07
N MET A 82 16.21 -0.46 14.11
CA MET A 82 15.61 0.89 14.21
C MET A 82 16.38 1.87 13.32
N SER A 83 16.45 1.53 12.04
CA SER A 83 16.70 2.48 10.97
C SER A 83 15.64 3.57 11.04
N ARG A 84 16.02 4.80 10.70
CA ARG A 84 15.13 5.97 10.70
C ARG A 84 13.77 5.64 10.08
N SER A 85 12.71 6.28 10.57
CA SER A 85 11.35 6.12 10.04
C SER A 85 11.35 6.28 8.51
N ILE A 86 10.49 5.53 7.80
CA ILE A 86 10.51 5.54 6.33
C ILE A 86 10.19 6.92 5.78
N PHE A 87 9.34 7.65 6.50
CA PHE A 87 9.03 9.02 6.21
C PHE A 87 10.26 9.92 6.30
N ASP A 88 11.16 9.65 7.23
CA ASP A 88 12.39 10.41 7.34
C ASP A 88 13.36 10.03 6.22
N ILE A 89 13.40 8.76 5.81
CA ILE A 89 14.16 8.35 4.62
C ILE A 89 13.64 9.05 3.37
N TRP A 90 12.33 9.04 3.12
CA TRP A 90 11.73 9.75 1.99
C TRP A 90 11.98 11.26 2.07
N LYS A 91 11.89 11.87 3.27
CA LYS A 91 12.24 13.29 3.45
C LYS A 91 13.68 13.57 3.05
N GLU A 92 14.63 12.73 3.45
CA GLU A 92 16.05 12.89 3.09
C GLU A 92 16.29 12.64 1.59
N ILE A 93 15.54 11.74 0.96
CA ILE A 93 15.61 11.49 -0.49
C ILE A 93 15.04 12.67 -1.28
N PHE A 94 14.00 13.33 -0.79
CA PHE A 94 13.38 14.45 -1.51
C PHE A 94 13.93 15.83 -1.13
N GLN A 95 14.58 15.98 0.02
CA GLN A 95 15.13 17.25 0.47
C GLN A 95 16.64 17.31 0.26
N ASN A 96 17.09 18.38 -0.40
CA ASN A 96 18.50 18.72 -0.41
C ASN A 96 18.84 19.47 0.88
N ARG A 97 19.70 18.88 1.72
CA ARG A 97 20.24 19.56 2.90
C ARG A 97 21.05 20.76 2.43
N LYS A 98 20.50 21.98 2.58
CA LYS A 98 21.28 23.22 2.47
C LYS A 98 22.36 23.19 3.57
N MET A 99 23.55 22.72 3.24
CA MET A 99 24.71 22.93 4.09
C MET A 99 24.94 24.45 4.16
N LYS A 100 24.83 25.03 5.36
CA LYS A 100 25.30 26.40 5.61
C LYS A 100 26.74 26.44 5.11
N ARG A 101 27.02 27.25 4.08
CA ARG A 101 28.34 27.45 3.48
C ARG A 101 29.37 27.77 4.57
N ALA A 102 30.06 26.77 5.07
CA ALA A 102 31.38 26.96 5.65
C ALA A 102 32.37 26.94 4.46
N LYS A 103 33.01 28.10 4.26
CA LYS A 103 34.12 28.43 3.35
C LYS A 103 34.49 27.43 2.23
N ARG A 104 34.32 27.94 1.00
CA ARG A 104 35.04 27.63 -0.25
C ARG A 104 36.24 26.67 -0.13
N SER A 105 36.12 25.53 -0.79
CA SER A 105 37.22 24.94 -1.57
C SER A 105 36.68 24.58 -2.94
N ASP A 106 37.38 25.06 -3.97
CA ASP A 106 37.10 24.87 -5.38
C ASP A 106 37.21 23.37 -5.71
N ASN A 107 36.07 22.69 -5.78
CA ASN A 107 35.93 21.37 -6.40
C ASN A 107 34.44 21.11 -6.63
N CYS A 108 34.00 21.24 -7.88
CA CYS A 108 32.63 21.01 -8.33
C CYS A 108 32.13 19.56 -8.08
N CYS A 109 33.01 18.67 -7.64
CA CYS A 109 32.77 17.25 -7.38
C CYS A 109 32.42 16.93 -5.90
N SER A 110 32.66 17.86 -4.96
CA SER A 110 32.65 17.59 -3.51
C SER A 110 31.24 17.52 -2.88
N GLY A 111 30.21 18.03 -3.55
CA GLY A 111 28.81 17.82 -3.13
C GLY A 111 28.29 16.40 -3.43
N MET A 112 28.98 15.66 -4.31
CA MET A 112 28.56 14.36 -4.83
C MET A 112 28.87 13.21 -3.86
N SER A 113 29.99 13.28 -3.14
CA SER A 113 30.43 12.25 -2.18
C SER A 113 29.61 12.28 -0.91
N ASN A 114 29.37 13.46 -0.35
CA ASN A 114 28.79 13.59 0.99
C ASN A 114 27.32 13.12 1.06
N GLY A 115 26.56 13.30 -0.04
CA GLY A 115 25.19 12.79 -0.15
C GLY A 115 25.14 11.27 -0.30
N PHE A 116 26.08 10.70 -1.07
CA PHE A 116 26.23 9.27 -1.23
C PHE A 116 26.64 8.59 0.09
N ASP A 117 27.68 9.11 0.74
CA ASP A 117 28.23 8.58 2.00
C ASP A 117 27.20 8.60 3.15
N PHE A 118 26.22 9.50 3.09
CA PHE A 118 25.15 9.60 4.07
C PHE A 118 23.89 8.79 3.70
N LEU A 119 23.42 8.89 2.46
CA LEU A 119 22.18 8.22 2.03
C LEU A 119 22.37 6.72 1.85
N TYR A 120 23.55 6.29 1.39
CA TYR A 120 23.84 4.87 1.17
C TYR A 120 23.69 4.02 2.45
N PRO A 121 24.36 4.32 3.58
CA PRO A 121 24.17 3.55 4.81
C PRO A 121 22.75 3.72 5.35
N LEU A 122 22.12 4.89 5.18
CA LEU A 122 20.75 5.13 5.64
C LEU A 122 19.72 4.25 4.94
N ILE A 123 19.86 4.06 3.62
CA ILE A 123 18.98 3.20 2.82
C ILE A 123 19.37 1.72 3.02
N SER A 124 20.66 1.41 3.03
CA SER A 124 21.16 0.04 3.18
C SER A 124 20.88 -0.56 4.56
N ASN A 125 20.90 0.25 5.63
CA ASN A 125 20.62 -0.23 6.98
C ASN A 125 19.15 -0.58 7.19
N ARG A 126 18.25 -0.09 6.32
CA ARG A 126 16.83 -0.44 6.38
C ARG A 126 16.51 -1.74 5.66
N GLY A 127 17.07 -1.95 4.48
CA GLY A 127 16.84 -3.16 3.68
C GLY A 127 15.47 -3.25 2.96
N ASP A 128 14.47 -2.45 3.35
CA ASP A 128 13.15 -2.39 2.67
C ASP A 128 13.17 -1.55 1.39
N TYR A 129 13.88 -2.02 0.36
CA TYR A 129 14.02 -1.27 -0.89
C TYR A 129 12.69 -1.06 -1.63
N ASP A 130 11.79 -2.05 -1.58
CA ASP A 130 10.51 -2.01 -2.29
C ASP A 130 9.62 -0.88 -1.77
N LEU A 131 9.48 -0.80 -0.45
CA LEU A 131 8.66 0.25 0.17
C LEU A 131 9.28 1.63 -0.06
N ILE A 132 10.61 1.75 -0.04
CA ILE A 132 11.29 3.01 -0.34
C ILE A 132 10.96 3.45 -1.76
N LEU A 133 11.12 2.57 -2.75
CA LEU A 133 10.87 2.86 -4.17
C LEU A 133 9.39 3.11 -4.46
N ASP A 134 8.47 2.37 -3.84
CA ASP A 134 7.02 2.58 -3.93
C ASP A 134 6.62 3.97 -3.43
N GLY A 135 7.16 4.37 -2.27
CA GLY A 135 6.94 5.71 -1.74
C GLY A 135 7.56 6.79 -2.61
N ILE A 136 8.69 6.53 -3.26
CA ILE A 136 9.26 7.48 -4.23
C ILE A 136 8.33 7.63 -5.44
N HIS A 137 7.84 6.52 -6.00
CA HIS A 137 6.99 6.52 -7.19
C HIS A 137 5.64 7.24 -6.95
N GLU A 138 4.98 7.05 -5.80
CA GLU A 138 3.70 7.72 -5.52
C GLU A 138 3.89 9.23 -5.26
N ASN A 139 4.97 9.62 -4.59
CA ASN A 139 5.21 11.01 -4.21
C ASN A 139 5.92 11.83 -5.30
N ILE A 140 6.56 11.22 -6.31
CA ILE A 140 7.34 11.96 -7.33
C ILE A 140 6.51 13.01 -8.07
N PHE A 141 5.23 12.71 -8.33
CA PHE A 141 4.32 13.61 -9.05
C PHE A 141 3.73 14.72 -8.18
N GLN A 142 3.76 14.56 -6.85
CA GLN A 142 3.33 15.59 -5.90
C GLN A 142 4.40 16.67 -5.71
N LEU A 143 5.62 16.42 -6.19
CA LEU A 143 6.75 17.34 -6.09
C LEU A 143 6.69 18.36 -7.21
N HIS A 144 6.73 19.63 -6.85
CA HIS A 144 6.70 20.74 -7.80
C HIS A 144 8.13 21.03 -8.31
N TYR A 145 8.73 20.08 -9.04
CA TYR A 145 10.06 20.30 -9.63
C TYR A 145 10.01 20.92 -11.01
N HIS A 146 10.94 21.84 -11.26
CA HIS A 146 11.05 22.52 -12.53
C HIS A 146 11.61 21.56 -13.59
N ASP A 147 10.72 21.11 -14.47
CA ASP A 147 11.04 20.29 -15.65
C ASP A 147 10.08 20.60 -16.81
N PRO A 148 10.34 21.67 -17.60
CA PRO A 148 9.45 22.09 -18.68
C PRO A 148 9.37 21.10 -19.86
N ILE A 149 10.35 20.20 -20.00
CA ILE A 149 10.44 19.23 -21.12
C ILE A 149 10.15 17.80 -20.62
N MET A 150 9.84 17.62 -19.32
CA MET A 150 9.63 16.31 -18.67
C MET A 150 10.81 15.32 -18.77
N GLN A 151 12.02 15.78 -19.12
CA GLN A 151 13.18 14.90 -19.31
C GLN A 151 13.65 14.27 -18.00
N LYS A 152 13.58 14.99 -16.88
CA LYS A 152 13.92 14.46 -15.56
C LYS A 152 12.89 13.44 -15.12
N THR A 153 11.62 13.70 -15.36
CA THR A 153 10.52 12.76 -15.09
C THR A 153 10.74 11.45 -15.82
N VAL A 154 11.00 11.50 -17.14
CA VAL A 154 11.27 10.31 -17.96
C VAL A 154 12.48 9.55 -17.44
N LYS A 155 13.56 10.25 -17.09
CA LYS A 155 14.76 9.61 -16.54
C LYS A 155 14.50 8.94 -15.18
N CYS A 156 13.68 9.55 -14.32
CA CYS A 156 13.28 8.97 -13.04
C CYS A 156 12.45 7.70 -13.24
N LEU A 157 11.44 7.74 -14.10
CA LEU A 157 10.60 6.58 -14.41
C LEU A 157 11.40 5.44 -15.02
N ASN A 158 12.33 5.74 -15.94
CA ASN A 158 13.23 4.73 -16.49
C ASN A 158 14.13 4.12 -15.41
N THR A 159 14.67 4.95 -14.51
CA THR A 159 15.50 4.48 -13.39
C THR A 159 14.71 3.58 -12.43
N LEU A 160 13.45 3.92 -12.13
CA LEU A 160 12.54 3.08 -11.34
C LEU A 160 12.25 1.75 -12.05
N GLY A 161 11.97 1.77 -13.36
CA GLY A 161 11.72 0.57 -14.15
C GLY A 161 12.93 -0.37 -14.20
N ILE A 162 14.15 0.16 -14.34
CA ILE A 162 15.38 -0.64 -14.25
C ILE A 162 15.50 -1.27 -12.85
N SER A 163 15.18 -0.53 -11.78
CA SER A 163 15.21 -1.05 -10.41
C SER A 163 14.26 -2.23 -10.21
N ASP A 164 13.04 -2.14 -10.75
CA ASP A 164 12.03 -3.20 -10.68
C ASP A 164 12.49 -4.44 -11.46
N LEU A 165 13.02 -4.28 -12.68
CA LEU A 165 13.57 -5.40 -13.45
C LEU A 165 14.72 -6.11 -12.73
N VAL A 166 15.65 -5.34 -12.15
CA VAL A 166 16.74 -5.89 -11.34
C VAL A 166 16.17 -6.60 -10.11
N HIS A 167 15.22 -5.98 -9.41
CA HIS A 167 14.60 -6.58 -8.23
C HIS A 167 13.88 -7.90 -8.57
N GLN A 168 13.07 -7.93 -9.63
CA GLN A 168 12.40 -9.14 -10.11
C GLN A 168 13.41 -10.24 -10.49
N TYR A 169 14.52 -9.88 -11.13
CA TYR A 169 15.59 -10.82 -11.43
C TYR A 169 16.22 -11.39 -10.16
N VAL A 170 16.51 -10.54 -9.15
CA VAL A 170 17.06 -10.96 -7.87
C VAL A 170 16.10 -11.89 -7.14
N MET A 171 14.81 -11.55 -7.07
CA MET A 171 13.80 -12.40 -6.42
C MET A 171 13.59 -13.72 -7.17
N ARG A 172 13.69 -13.72 -8.51
CA ARG A 172 13.57 -14.95 -9.30
C ARG A 172 14.77 -15.89 -9.14
N THR A 173 15.98 -15.34 -9.08
CA THR A 173 17.24 -16.10 -8.99
C THR A 173 17.70 -16.35 -7.55
N GLN A 174 17.09 -15.67 -6.57
CA GLN A 174 17.47 -15.65 -5.16
C GLN A 174 18.91 -15.18 -4.91
N GLN A 175 19.52 -14.47 -5.86
CA GLN A 175 20.88 -13.94 -5.73
C GLN A 175 20.87 -12.62 -4.94
N MET A 176 20.81 -12.72 -3.61
CA MET A 176 20.66 -11.57 -2.71
C MET A 176 21.87 -10.62 -2.71
N SER A 177 23.04 -11.06 -3.20
CA SER A 177 24.22 -10.20 -3.32
C SER A 177 24.01 -9.00 -4.25
N LEU A 178 23.09 -9.11 -5.21
CA LEU A 178 22.75 -8.03 -6.14
C LEU A 178 21.86 -6.95 -5.50
N ASN A 179 21.29 -7.17 -4.31
CA ASN A 179 20.50 -6.14 -3.62
C ASN A 179 21.34 -4.92 -3.20
N VAL A 180 22.67 -5.05 -3.19
CA VAL A 180 23.61 -3.94 -2.94
C VAL A 180 23.44 -2.81 -3.97
N TYR A 181 22.90 -3.10 -5.16
CA TYR A 181 22.67 -2.09 -6.20
C TYR A 181 21.38 -1.30 -6.01
N GLN A 182 20.41 -1.77 -5.21
CA GLN A 182 19.12 -1.09 -5.01
C GLN A 182 19.24 0.30 -4.35
N PRO A 183 20.08 0.51 -3.30
CA PRO A 183 20.33 1.84 -2.75
C PRO A 183 20.82 2.86 -3.79
N LEU A 184 21.58 2.42 -4.79
CA LEU A 184 22.14 3.30 -5.83
C LEU A 184 21.04 3.91 -6.71
N THR A 185 19.96 3.17 -6.95
CA THR A 185 18.77 3.66 -7.66
C THR A 185 18.15 4.83 -6.90
N ALA A 186 17.89 4.65 -5.60
CA ALA A 186 17.29 5.68 -4.75
C ALA A 186 18.18 6.94 -4.65
N ILE A 187 19.50 6.78 -4.58
CA ILE A 187 20.45 7.92 -4.59
C ILE A 187 20.46 8.62 -5.96
N SER A 188 20.33 7.86 -7.05
CA SER A 188 20.23 8.43 -8.39
C SER A 188 18.94 9.24 -8.56
N LEU A 189 17.84 8.78 -7.99
CA LEU A 189 16.56 9.50 -7.95
C LEU A 189 16.64 10.76 -7.07
N HIS A 190 17.27 10.69 -5.90
CA HIS A 190 17.55 11.87 -5.08
C HIS A 190 18.22 12.97 -5.90
N ARG A 191 19.24 12.64 -6.69
CA ARG A 191 19.96 13.62 -7.53
C ARG A 191 19.08 14.34 -8.55
N LEU A 192 18.05 13.66 -9.06
CA LEU A 192 17.18 14.20 -10.11
C LEU A 192 16.03 15.02 -9.52
N ILE A 193 15.54 14.63 -8.35
CA ILE A 193 14.26 15.09 -7.78
C ILE A 193 14.48 16.05 -6.60
N ALA A 194 15.62 15.97 -5.89
CA ALA A 194 15.79 16.66 -4.62
C ALA A 194 15.59 18.18 -4.71
N GLN A 195 14.74 18.68 -3.82
CA GLN A 195 14.38 20.08 -3.73
C GLN A 195 14.78 20.68 -2.38
N VAL A 196 14.87 22.00 -2.33
CA VAL A 196 15.09 22.73 -1.07
C VAL A 196 13.81 22.79 -0.23
N GLN A 197 12.64 22.73 -0.87
CA GLN A 197 11.36 22.82 -0.18
C GLN A 197 11.04 21.49 0.51
N LYS A 198 10.45 21.57 1.72
CA LYS A 198 9.98 20.41 2.45
C LYS A 198 8.75 19.83 1.75
N PRO A 199 8.82 18.60 1.20
CA PRO A 199 7.66 17.98 0.56
C PRO A 199 6.67 17.50 1.61
N ILE A 200 5.40 17.50 1.21
CA ILE A 200 4.35 16.74 1.88
C ILE A 200 4.46 15.33 1.33
N ILE A 201 4.66 14.35 2.20
CA ILE A 201 4.86 12.96 1.80
C ILE A 201 3.65 12.17 2.26
N GLU A 202 3.00 11.51 1.30
CA GLU A 202 1.89 10.62 1.55
C GLU A 202 2.39 9.17 1.61
N TRP A 203 1.72 8.36 2.43
CA TRP A 203 2.00 6.93 2.51
C TRP A 203 1.57 6.24 1.20
N PRO A 204 2.38 5.33 0.62
CA PRO A 204 2.04 4.64 -0.60
C PRO A 204 0.80 3.77 -0.40
N LYS A 205 -0.35 4.23 -0.92
CA LYS A 205 -1.64 3.52 -0.81
C LYS A 205 -2.05 2.93 -2.15
N SER A 206 -1.65 3.55 -3.25
CA SER A 206 -2.14 3.19 -4.58
C SER A 206 -1.70 1.79 -4.99
N PHE A 207 -0.41 1.47 -4.84
CA PHE A 207 0.16 0.19 -5.24
C PHE A 207 -0.36 -0.98 -4.41
N MET A 208 -0.40 -0.83 -3.08
CA MET A 208 -0.89 -1.88 -2.18
C MET A 208 -2.37 -2.18 -2.38
N ARG A 209 -3.19 -1.13 -2.58
CA ARG A 209 -4.60 -1.29 -2.94
C ARG A 209 -4.76 -2.01 -4.27
N TYR A 210 -4.03 -1.57 -5.30
CA TYR A 210 -4.05 -2.22 -6.61
C TYR A 210 -3.70 -3.71 -6.51
N ARG A 211 -2.63 -4.08 -5.81
CA ARG A 211 -2.24 -5.49 -5.65
C ARG A 211 -3.29 -6.32 -4.94
N THR A 212 -3.85 -5.79 -3.85
CA THR A 212 -4.88 -6.48 -3.06
C THR A 212 -6.14 -6.69 -3.90
N THR A 213 -6.68 -5.62 -4.49
CA THR A 213 -7.87 -5.69 -5.35
C THR A 213 -7.62 -6.55 -6.60
N PHE A 214 -6.43 -6.51 -7.18
CA PHE A 214 -6.08 -7.35 -8.33
C PHE A 214 -6.04 -8.83 -7.97
N MET A 215 -5.46 -9.20 -6.83
CA MET A 215 -5.45 -10.58 -6.34
C MET A 215 -6.86 -11.08 -6.05
N GLU A 216 -7.67 -10.30 -5.34
CA GLU A 216 -9.08 -10.61 -5.06
C GLU A 216 -9.86 -10.85 -6.36
N LYS A 217 -9.79 -9.90 -7.31
CA LYS A 217 -10.48 -10.02 -8.62
C LYS A 217 -10.00 -11.22 -9.43
N ARG A 218 -8.70 -11.50 -9.42
CA ARG A 218 -8.11 -12.65 -10.12
C ARG A 218 -8.56 -13.97 -9.50
N ASP A 219 -8.64 -14.05 -8.18
CA ASP A 219 -9.07 -15.26 -7.49
C ASP A 219 -10.56 -15.52 -7.69
N ILE A 220 -11.39 -14.48 -7.72
CA ILE A 220 -12.81 -14.57 -8.13
C ILE A 220 -12.90 -15.16 -9.54
N LEU A 221 -12.18 -14.61 -10.52
CA LEU A 221 -12.18 -15.12 -11.89
C LEU A 221 -11.69 -16.56 -12.00
N ARG A 222 -10.66 -16.93 -11.23
CA ARG A 222 -10.16 -18.31 -11.20
C ARG A 222 -11.19 -19.27 -10.59
N SER A 223 -11.85 -18.86 -9.51
CA SER A 223 -12.90 -19.66 -8.88
C SER A 223 -14.09 -19.87 -9.81
N TRP A 224 -14.45 -18.85 -10.59
CA TRP A 224 -15.49 -18.94 -11.62
C TRP A 224 -15.06 -19.82 -12.79
N HIS A 225 -13.83 -19.66 -13.29
CA HIS A 225 -13.29 -20.46 -14.39
C HIS A 225 -13.33 -21.98 -14.09
N ASN A 226 -13.13 -22.34 -12.83
CA ASN A 226 -13.25 -23.73 -12.35
C ASN A 226 -14.70 -24.26 -12.27
N LYS A 227 -15.71 -23.37 -12.20
CA LYS A 227 -17.13 -23.76 -12.20
C LYS A 227 -17.67 -24.02 -13.61
N ILE A 228 -17.09 -23.39 -14.63
CA ILE A 228 -17.49 -23.56 -16.03
C ILE A 228 -17.23 -25.00 -16.47
N ALA A 229 -18.13 -25.52 -17.31
CA ALA A 229 -17.95 -26.85 -17.88
C ALA A 229 -16.63 -27.00 -18.65
N PRO A 230 -15.93 -28.14 -18.54
CA PRO A 230 -14.55 -28.31 -19.01
C PRO A 230 -14.39 -28.17 -20.53
N TYR A 231 -15.46 -28.38 -21.31
CA TYR A 231 -15.44 -28.22 -22.77
C TYR A 231 -15.35 -26.74 -23.20
N ILE A 232 -15.88 -25.81 -22.42
CA ILE A 232 -15.77 -24.35 -22.67
C ILE A 232 -14.47 -23.82 -22.05
N SER A 233 -14.19 -24.24 -20.82
CA SER A 233 -13.05 -23.78 -20.02
C SER A 233 -11.70 -24.00 -20.72
N ARG A 234 -11.54 -25.09 -21.49
CA ARG A 234 -10.33 -25.38 -22.28
C ARG A 234 -9.95 -24.28 -23.27
N HIS A 235 -10.95 -23.64 -23.87
CA HIS A 235 -10.75 -22.61 -24.90
C HIS A 235 -10.72 -21.19 -24.32
N LEU A 236 -10.97 -21.04 -23.01
CA LEU A 236 -11.12 -19.76 -22.35
C LEU A 236 -9.94 -19.55 -21.39
N SER A 237 -9.01 -18.67 -21.76
CA SER A 237 -8.00 -18.19 -20.81
C SER A 237 -8.55 -16.99 -20.04
N ILE A 238 -8.23 -16.89 -18.75
CA ILE A 238 -8.70 -15.78 -17.90
C ILE A 238 -8.29 -14.42 -18.48
N LYS A 239 -7.09 -14.31 -19.07
CA LYS A 239 -6.59 -13.07 -19.69
C LYS A 239 -7.42 -12.69 -20.92
N SER A 240 -7.57 -13.61 -21.87
CA SER A 240 -8.35 -13.39 -23.09
C SER A 240 -9.83 -13.12 -22.77
N PHE A 241 -10.36 -13.75 -21.72
CA PHE A 241 -11.72 -13.49 -21.24
C PHE A 241 -11.90 -12.03 -20.83
N VAL A 242 -11.04 -11.53 -19.93
CA VAL A 242 -11.12 -10.14 -19.44
C VAL A 242 -10.92 -9.13 -20.57
N GLU A 243 -9.99 -9.39 -21.49
CA GLU A 243 -9.66 -8.45 -22.57
C GLU A 243 -10.73 -8.40 -23.68
N ALA A 244 -11.32 -9.54 -24.06
CA ALA A 244 -12.13 -9.62 -25.27
C ALA A 244 -13.59 -10.07 -25.06
N LEU A 245 -13.85 -10.91 -24.04
CA LEU A 245 -15.15 -11.59 -23.91
C LEU A 245 -16.07 -10.95 -22.86
N VAL A 246 -15.53 -10.27 -21.86
CA VAL A 246 -16.33 -9.67 -20.78
C VAL A 246 -17.36 -8.67 -21.32
N SER A 247 -16.96 -7.75 -22.21
CA SER A 247 -17.87 -6.72 -22.75
C SER A 247 -18.99 -7.31 -23.63
N PRO A 248 -18.69 -8.17 -24.63
CA PRO A 248 -19.74 -8.85 -25.40
C PRO A 248 -20.66 -9.72 -24.53
N LEU A 249 -20.10 -10.41 -23.54
CA LEU A 249 -20.88 -11.26 -22.64
C LEU A 249 -21.83 -10.42 -21.77
N LEU A 250 -21.40 -9.26 -21.27
CA LEU A 250 -22.29 -8.34 -20.56
C LEU A 250 -23.44 -7.85 -21.46
N HIS A 251 -23.16 -7.51 -22.72
CA HIS A 251 -24.21 -7.12 -23.66
C HIS A 251 -25.23 -8.26 -23.91
N ILE A 252 -24.79 -9.51 -23.95
CA ILE A 252 -25.67 -10.69 -24.05
C ILE A 252 -26.47 -10.87 -22.76
N LEU A 253 -25.86 -10.65 -21.59
CA LEU A 253 -26.50 -10.81 -20.28
C LEU A 253 -27.49 -9.70 -19.92
N SER A 254 -27.32 -8.50 -20.46
CA SER A 254 -28.24 -7.37 -20.31
C SER A 254 -28.84 -6.98 -21.66
N PRO A 255 -29.71 -7.83 -22.26
CA PRO A 255 -30.33 -7.48 -23.52
C PRO A 255 -31.28 -6.29 -23.32
N PRO A 256 -31.17 -5.21 -24.12
CA PRO A 256 -32.07 -4.06 -24.04
C PRO A 256 -33.50 -4.38 -24.51
N THR A 257 -33.72 -5.57 -25.05
CA THR A 257 -35.01 -6.04 -25.60
C THR A 257 -35.93 -6.64 -24.54
N LEU A 258 -35.40 -7.11 -23.40
CA LEU A 258 -36.21 -7.74 -22.35
C LEU A 258 -36.74 -6.66 -21.39
N ARG A 259 -38.04 -6.37 -21.49
CA ARG A 259 -38.72 -5.52 -20.51
C ARG A 259 -38.93 -6.32 -19.21
N PRO A 260 -38.74 -5.72 -18.02
CA PRO A 260 -39.04 -6.36 -16.74
C PRO A 260 -40.56 -6.43 -16.55
N VAL A 261 -41.19 -7.38 -17.23
CA VAL A 261 -42.62 -7.63 -17.19
C VAL A 261 -42.85 -9.07 -16.70
N ALA A 262 -43.96 -9.30 -16.00
CA ALA A 262 -44.35 -10.62 -15.53
C ALA A 262 -44.28 -11.65 -16.67
N LEU A 263 -43.74 -12.84 -16.38
CA LEU A 263 -43.46 -13.91 -17.34
C LEU A 263 -44.66 -14.30 -18.25
N HIS A 264 -45.88 -14.00 -17.80
CA HIS A 264 -47.12 -14.34 -18.50
C HIS A 264 -47.49 -13.35 -19.63
N LEU A 265 -46.83 -12.19 -19.70
CA LEU A 265 -47.07 -11.14 -20.69
C LEU A 265 -46.01 -11.13 -21.81
N LEU A 266 -45.03 -12.03 -21.75
CA LEU A 266 -43.97 -12.14 -22.74
C LEU A 266 -44.49 -12.85 -24.00
N SER A 267 -44.14 -12.31 -25.16
CA SER A 267 -44.39 -12.98 -26.44
C SER A 267 -43.61 -14.30 -26.54
N GLU A 268 -44.05 -15.22 -27.39
CA GLU A 268 -43.34 -16.50 -27.60
C GLU A 268 -41.88 -16.31 -28.05
N ARG A 269 -41.59 -15.21 -28.75
CA ARG A 269 -40.23 -14.84 -29.18
C ARG A 269 -39.36 -14.39 -28.00
N GLU A 270 -39.86 -13.49 -27.16
CA GLU A 270 -39.16 -13.04 -25.95
C GLU A 270 -38.94 -14.21 -24.97
N ARG A 271 -39.86 -15.18 -24.91
CA ARG A 271 -39.70 -16.40 -24.11
C ARG A 271 -38.56 -17.30 -24.62
N ASN A 272 -38.39 -17.40 -25.94
CA ASN A 272 -37.29 -18.15 -26.54
C ASN A 272 -35.94 -17.44 -26.34
N ASP A 273 -35.91 -16.11 -26.47
CA ASP A 273 -34.72 -15.30 -26.20
C ASP A 273 -34.29 -15.41 -24.72
N LEU A 274 -35.26 -15.40 -23.80
CA LEU A 274 -35.02 -15.64 -22.37
C LEU A 274 -34.48 -17.05 -22.11
N ALA A 275 -35.03 -18.08 -22.75
CA ALA A 275 -34.55 -19.45 -22.62
C ALA A 275 -33.10 -19.59 -23.13
N GLN A 276 -32.76 -18.94 -24.26
CA GLN A 276 -31.41 -18.90 -24.79
C GLN A 276 -30.45 -18.17 -23.84
N LEU A 277 -30.88 -17.05 -23.25
CA LEU A 277 -30.13 -16.34 -22.23
C LEU A 277 -29.86 -17.22 -21.00
N ILE A 278 -30.88 -17.90 -20.47
CA ILE A 278 -30.73 -18.80 -19.32
C ILE A 278 -29.77 -19.94 -19.66
N ASN A 279 -29.88 -20.54 -20.85
CA ASN A 279 -28.97 -21.58 -21.30
C ASN A 279 -27.51 -21.09 -21.38
N ALA A 280 -27.30 -19.85 -21.84
CA ALA A 280 -25.98 -19.22 -21.83
C ALA A 280 -25.48 -18.99 -20.39
N MET A 281 -26.33 -18.49 -19.49
CA MET A 281 -25.98 -18.29 -18.09
C MET A 281 -25.61 -19.59 -17.38
N VAL A 282 -26.36 -20.66 -17.62
CA VAL A 282 -26.06 -22.01 -17.10
C VAL A 282 -24.74 -22.53 -17.66
N SER A 283 -24.52 -22.38 -18.97
CA SER A 283 -23.29 -22.82 -19.65
C SER A 283 -22.04 -22.13 -19.10
N TYR A 284 -22.13 -20.82 -18.81
CA TYR A 284 -21.05 -20.03 -18.23
C TYR A 284 -21.07 -20.00 -16.69
N SER A 285 -21.97 -20.75 -16.04
CA SER A 285 -22.10 -20.80 -14.57
C SER A 285 -22.22 -19.42 -13.92
N ILE A 286 -23.01 -18.54 -14.54
CA ILE A 286 -23.29 -17.18 -14.06
C ILE A 286 -24.66 -17.22 -13.38
N THR A 287 -24.74 -16.68 -12.17
CA THR A 287 -25.98 -16.63 -11.39
C THR A 287 -26.33 -15.19 -11.05
N TYR A 288 -27.62 -14.89 -10.92
CA TYR A 288 -28.06 -13.63 -10.34
C TYR A 288 -28.02 -13.74 -8.81
N LYS A 289 -27.34 -12.80 -8.17
CA LYS A 289 -27.34 -12.65 -6.72
C LYS A 289 -27.98 -11.31 -6.37
N ASN A 290 -29.01 -11.38 -5.53
CA ASN A 290 -29.62 -10.19 -4.94
C ASN A 290 -28.64 -9.58 -3.94
N MET A 291 -28.15 -8.37 -4.21
CA MET A 291 -27.45 -7.59 -3.21
C MET A 291 -28.48 -6.97 -2.27
N LYS A 292 -28.42 -7.32 -0.99
CA LYS A 292 -28.93 -6.40 0.04
C LYS A 292 -27.93 -5.25 0.10
N SER A 293 -28.40 -4.03 -0.14
CA SER A 293 -27.61 -2.83 0.07
C SER A 293 -27.17 -2.77 1.53
N ASP A 294 -25.87 -2.92 1.78
CA ASP A 294 -25.30 -2.54 3.08
C ASP A 294 -25.21 -1.01 3.15
N PRO A 295 -25.77 -0.36 4.18
CA PRO A 295 -25.95 1.10 4.23
C PRO A 295 -24.71 1.82 4.77
N LEU A 296 -23.54 1.69 4.12
CA LEU A 296 -22.29 2.34 4.61
C LEU A 296 -21.38 2.97 3.55
N HIS A 297 -21.93 3.47 2.44
CA HIS A 297 -21.24 4.53 1.70
C HIS A 297 -22.22 5.58 1.18
N GLY A 298 -22.41 6.61 2.00
CA GLY A 298 -23.17 7.80 1.62
C GLY A 298 -22.35 8.69 0.68
N THR A 299 -22.85 8.87 -0.53
CA THR A 299 -22.82 10.17 -1.20
C THR A 299 -24.15 10.33 -1.93
N GLN A 300 -25.06 11.09 -1.32
CA GLN A 300 -26.32 11.50 -1.92
C GLN A 300 -26.05 12.47 -3.07
N LEU A 301 -26.61 12.21 -4.25
CA LEU A 301 -27.38 13.21 -4.98
C LEU A 301 -28.52 12.49 -5.73
N HIS A 302 -29.71 13.04 -5.55
CA HIS A 302 -31.01 12.51 -5.90
C HIS A 302 -31.19 12.19 -7.39
N GLU A 303 -31.78 11.03 -7.68
CA GLU A 303 -32.88 10.91 -8.63
C GLU A 303 -33.78 9.72 -8.26
N ALA A 304 -35.05 9.85 -8.61
CA ALA A 304 -36.22 9.29 -7.95
C ALA A 304 -36.33 7.75 -7.90
N ALA A 305 -36.81 7.26 -6.75
CA ALA A 305 -37.73 6.13 -6.58
C ALA A 305 -37.58 4.94 -7.55
N SER A 306 -36.74 3.98 -7.17
CA SER A 306 -37.00 2.56 -7.39
C SER A 306 -36.30 1.77 -6.29
N ASP A 307 -37.07 1.35 -5.28
CA ASP A 307 -36.72 0.24 -4.39
C ASP A 307 -36.66 -1.04 -5.23
N GLY A 308 -35.57 -1.19 -5.98
CA GLY A 308 -35.24 -2.40 -6.72
C GLY A 308 -34.02 -3.02 -6.07
N LEU A 309 -34.15 -4.25 -5.56
CA LEU A 309 -33.01 -5.12 -5.28
C LEU A 309 -32.06 -5.06 -6.49
N SER A 310 -30.87 -4.50 -6.33
CA SER A 310 -29.89 -4.49 -7.41
C SER A 310 -29.42 -5.92 -7.64
N LEU A 311 -29.91 -6.52 -8.73
CA LEU A 311 -29.48 -7.83 -9.20
C LEU A 311 -28.03 -7.68 -9.70
N SER A 312 -27.08 -8.19 -8.93
CA SER A 312 -25.68 -8.30 -9.35
C SER A 312 -25.42 -9.69 -9.92
N PHE A 313 -24.53 -9.79 -10.91
CA PHE A 313 -24.04 -11.09 -11.37
C PHE A 313 -23.07 -11.69 -10.34
N ASP A 314 -23.12 -13.01 -10.16
CA ASP A 314 -22.09 -13.79 -9.48
C ASP A 314 -21.49 -14.76 -10.52
N PRO A 315 -20.23 -14.55 -10.95
CA PRO A 315 -19.27 -13.53 -10.48
C PRO A 315 -19.65 -12.09 -10.90
N PRO A 316 -19.13 -11.04 -10.21
CA PRO A 316 -19.42 -9.64 -10.51
C PRO A 316 -18.73 -9.18 -11.79
N ILE A 317 -19.26 -9.61 -12.94
CA ILE A 317 -18.66 -9.38 -14.26
C ILE A 317 -18.68 -7.89 -14.63
N ALA A 318 -19.70 -7.16 -14.16
CA ALA A 318 -19.83 -5.72 -14.37
C ALA A 318 -18.68 -4.91 -13.72
N ASP A 319 -18.17 -5.35 -12.56
CA ASP A 319 -17.10 -4.66 -11.83
C ASP A 319 -15.72 -4.82 -12.48
N PHE A 320 -15.61 -5.66 -13.51
CA PHE A 320 -14.41 -5.83 -14.33
C PHE A 320 -14.37 -4.86 -15.51
N VAL A 321 -15.48 -4.23 -15.88
CA VAL A 321 -15.54 -3.23 -16.95
C VAL A 321 -15.66 -1.84 -16.34
N THR A 322 -14.55 -1.13 -16.23
CA THR A 322 -14.53 0.27 -15.77
C THR A 322 -14.83 1.28 -16.88
N PHE A 323 -15.25 0.83 -18.06
CA PHE A 323 -15.73 1.72 -19.12
C PHE A 323 -17.16 2.16 -18.78
N LYS A 324 -17.27 3.28 -18.05
CA LYS A 324 -18.45 4.12 -18.18
C LYS A 324 -18.45 4.65 -19.61
N VAL A 325 -19.40 4.23 -20.42
CA VAL A 325 -19.79 4.95 -21.64
C VAL A 325 -20.51 6.22 -21.21
#